data_AF-A0A1Z5IIZ0-F1
#
_entry.id   AF-A0A1Z5IIZ0-F1
#
_cell.length_a   1.000
_cell.length_b   1.000
_cell.length_c   1.000
_cell.angle_alpha   90.00
_cell.angle_beta   90.00
_cell.angle_gamma   90.00
#
_symmetry.space_group_name_H-M   'P 1'
#
loop_
_entity.id
_entity.type
_entity.pdbx_description
1 polymer ?
#
loop_
_entity_poly.entity_id
_entity_poly.type
_entity_poly.pdbx_seq_one_letter_code
_entity_poly.pdbx_strand_id
1 'polypeptide(L)'
;MIYYMTISASFEKTRKRKMRKNRKDQFEIMILMAEPDNPFAPKNLFHSKVRYVPSRIYESVPIRDVIEDERTWNGNETTIFRQTIFSIDSSEQADEIIEMFRQEYQSKAS
;
A
#
# COMPACT_ATOMS: atom_id res chain seq x y z
N MET A 1 -8.82 -8.84 17.69
CA MET A 1 -8.20 -8.85 16.35
C MET A 1 -7.58 -7.50 16.10
N ILE A 2 -6.47 -7.46 15.37
CA ILE A 2 -5.80 -6.22 14.96
C ILE A 2 -6.01 -6.09 13.46
N TYR A 3 -6.51 -4.93 13.01
CA TYR A 3 -6.65 -4.61 11.60
C TYR A 3 -5.67 -3.50 11.24
N TYR A 4 -5.09 -3.59 10.06
CA TYR A 4 -4.25 -2.53 9.53
C TYR A 4 -4.18 -2.60 8.02
N MET A 5 -3.81 -1.48 7.42
CA MET A 5 -3.58 -1.38 6.00
C MET A 5 -2.14 -0.97 5.74
N THR A 6 -1.57 -1.48 4.66
CA THR A 6 -0.26 -1.05 4.17
C THR A 6 -0.39 -0.56 2.75
N ILE A 7 0.26 0.55 2.46
CA ILE A 7 0.43 1.07 1.11
C ILE A 7 1.92 1.16 0.84
N SER A 8 2.42 0.31 -0.04
CA SER A 8 3.83 0.22 -0.37
C SER A 8 4.10 0.67 -1.80
N ALA A 9 5.25 1.31 -2.01
CA ALA A 9 5.73 1.76 -3.31
C ALA A 9 7.25 1.75 -3.37
N SER A 10 7.79 1.63 -4.57
CA SER A 10 9.24 1.67 -4.83
C SER A 10 9.57 2.79 -5.80
N PHE A 11 10.54 3.63 -5.44
CA PHE A 11 10.96 4.80 -6.19
C PHE A 11 12.44 4.73 -6.52
N GLU A 12 12.84 5.03 -7.75
CA GLU A 12 14.27 5.17 -8.08
C GLU A 12 14.81 6.49 -7.47
N LYS A 13 15.86 6.39 -6.65
CA LYS A 13 16.52 7.54 -5.99
C LYS A 13 17.14 8.50 -7.01
N THR A 14 17.69 7.95 -8.09
CA THR A 14 18.27 8.71 -9.20
C THR A 14 17.22 8.97 -10.27
N ARG A 15 16.62 10.17 -10.24
CA ARG A 15 15.73 10.67 -11.31
C ARG A 15 16.48 10.80 -12.66
N LYS A 16 16.78 9.69 -13.35
CA LYS A 16 16.90 9.74 -14.81
C LYS A 16 15.48 9.72 -15.35
N ARG A 17 14.97 10.93 -15.62
CA ARG A 17 13.65 11.27 -16.20
C ARG A 17 13.24 10.49 -17.49
N LYS A 18 14.04 9.51 -17.95
CA LYS A 18 13.97 8.88 -19.28
C LYS A 18 13.42 7.45 -19.34
N MET A 19 13.03 6.80 -18.25
CA MET A 19 12.34 5.49 -18.34
C MET A 19 10.89 5.54 -17.83
N ARG A 20 10.14 6.56 -18.25
CA ARG A 20 8.69 6.57 -18.13
C ARG A 20 8.09 5.80 -19.30
N LYS A 21 7.96 4.50 -19.17
CA LYS A 21 6.96 3.68 -19.89
C LYS A 21 7.09 2.27 -19.33
N ASN A 22 6.03 1.81 -18.66
CA ASN A 22 5.73 0.38 -18.51
C ASN A 22 6.18 -0.39 -17.25
N ARG A 23 6.14 0.19 -16.04
CA ARG A 23 6.04 -0.64 -14.81
C ARG A 23 4.60 -0.64 -14.34
N LYS A 24 3.90 -1.73 -14.70
CA LYS A 24 2.56 -2.08 -14.20
C LYS A 24 2.64 -2.09 -12.66
N ASP A 25 1.78 -1.25 -12.08
CA ASP A 25 1.50 -1.06 -10.65
C ASP A 25 2.56 -0.28 -9.86
N GLN A 26 2.18 0.92 -9.41
CA GLN A 26 3.05 1.86 -8.70
C GLN A 26 2.85 1.81 -7.18
N PHE A 27 1.76 1.21 -6.73
CA PHE A 27 1.44 1.00 -5.33
C PHE A 27 0.87 -0.40 -5.13
N GLU A 28 1.27 -1.05 -4.05
CA GLU A 28 0.66 -2.27 -3.55
C GLU A 28 -0.09 -1.92 -2.26
N ILE A 29 -1.39 -2.21 -2.26
CA ILE A 29 -2.29 -1.97 -1.14
C ILE A 29 -2.65 -3.32 -0.56
N MET A 30 -2.47 -3.47 0.74
CA MET A 30 -2.90 -4.64 1.49
C MET A 30 -3.72 -4.23 2.70
N ILE A 31 -4.82 -4.92 2.96
CA ILE A 31 -5.59 -4.82 4.20
C ILE A 31 -5.49 -6.16 4.91
N LEU A 32 -5.03 -6.11 6.15
CA LEU A 32 -4.52 -7.24 6.89
C LEU A 32 -5.26 -7.35 8.22
N MET A 33 -5.54 -8.58 8.62
CA MET A 33 -6.09 -8.94 9.92
C MET A 33 -5.09 -9.86 10.61
N ALA A 34 -4.67 -9.50 11.82
CA ALA A 34 -3.79 -10.33 12.63
C ALA A 34 -4.45 -10.70 13.96
N GLU A 35 -4.19 -11.92 14.42
CA GLU A 35 -4.60 -12.35 15.74
C GLU A 35 -3.66 -11.69 16.78
N PRO A 36 -4.17 -11.24 17.94
CA PRO A 36 -3.32 -10.58 18.94
C PRO A 36 -2.16 -11.45 19.44
N ASP A 37 -2.37 -12.76 19.46
CA ASP A 37 -1.43 -13.81 19.87
C ASP A 37 -0.48 -14.24 18.74
N ASN A 38 -0.78 -13.92 17.48
CA ASN A 38 0.10 -14.18 16.34
C ASN A 38 0.14 -13.00 15.34
N PRO A 39 0.70 -11.84 15.73
CA PRO A 39 0.72 -10.65 14.89
C PRO A 39 1.62 -10.80 13.65
N PHE A 40 2.51 -11.80 13.63
CA PHE A 40 3.50 -12.02 12.56
C PHE A 40 2.96 -12.83 11.38
N ALA A 41 1.77 -13.43 11.51
CA ALA A 41 1.11 -14.19 10.44
C ALA A 41 -0.25 -13.58 10.08
N PRO A 42 -0.30 -12.34 9.56
CA PRO A 42 -1.56 -11.69 9.23
C PRO A 42 -2.27 -12.41 8.07
N LYS A 43 -3.58 -12.53 8.19
CA LYS A 43 -4.48 -12.90 7.09
C LYS A 43 -4.71 -11.71 6.17
N ASN A 44 -4.58 -11.94 4.87
CA ASN A 44 -4.88 -10.96 3.85
C ASN A 44 -6.38 -10.90 3.58
N LEU A 45 -7.00 -9.73 3.82
CA LEU A 45 -8.41 -9.47 3.52
C LEU A 45 -8.59 -8.83 2.14
N PHE A 46 -7.62 -8.04 1.71
CA PHE A 46 -7.61 -7.37 0.42
C PHE A 46 -6.19 -7.12 -0.05
N HIS A 47 -5.96 -7.36 -1.34
CA HIS A 47 -4.71 -7.10 -2.01
C HIS A 47 -4.99 -6.53 -3.39
N SER A 48 -4.42 -5.35 -3.67
CA SER A 48 -4.50 -4.77 -5.00
C SER A 48 -3.21 -4.06 -5.37
N LYS A 49 -2.89 -4.11 -6.66
CA LYS A 49 -1.76 -3.43 -7.27
C LYS A 49 -2.31 -2.37 -8.22
N VAL A 50 -1.96 -1.12 -7.95
CA VAL A 50 -2.64 0.04 -8.52
C VAL A 50 -1.66 1.11 -8.97
N ARG A 51 -2.09 2.00 -9.86
CA ARG A 51 -1.24 3.12 -10.34
C ARG A 51 -1.34 4.36 -9.47
N TYR A 52 -2.42 4.49 -8.71
CA TYR A 52 -2.64 5.61 -7.81
C TYR A 52 -3.45 5.14 -6.61
N VAL A 53 -3.27 5.84 -5.50
CA VAL A 53 -4.05 5.68 -4.28
C VAL A 53 -4.93 6.92 -4.14
N PRO A 54 -6.25 6.80 -3.90
CA PRO A 54 -7.11 7.96 -3.65
C PRO A 54 -6.60 8.78 -2.47
N SER A 55 -6.51 10.11 -2.61
CA SER A 55 -6.01 10.99 -1.54
C SER A 55 -6.84 10.87 -0.25
N ARG A 56 -8.15 10.69 -0.40
CA ARG A 56 -9.10 10.45 0.70
C ARG A 56 -8.64 9.39 1.68
N ILE A 57 -7.89 8.36 1.24
CA ILE A 57 -7.35 7.32 2.12
C ILE A 57 -6.38 7.90 3.15
N TYR A 58 -5.46 8.76 2.69
CA TYR A 58 -4.48 9.42 3.56
C TYR A 58 -5.11 10.45 4.49
N GLU A 59 -6.32 10.90 4.16
CA GLU A 59 -7.09 11.88 4.95
C GLU A 59 -8.04 11.19 5.94
N SER A 60 -8.56 10.01 5.60
CA SER A 60 -9.63 9.34 6.34
C SER A 60 -9.14 8.25 7.30
N VAL A 61 -7.95 7.68 7.06
CA VAL A 61 -7.42 6.59 7.87
C VAL A 61 -6.15 7.07 8.60
N PRO A 62 -6.07 6.94 9.93
CA PRO A 62 -4.89 7.37 10.68
C PRO A 62 -3.62 6.64 10.23
N ILE A 63 -2.58 7.40 9.89
CA ILE A 63 -1.25 6.85 9.64
C ILE A 63 -0.65 6.45 10.99
N ARG A 64 -0.31 5.17 11.13
CA ARG A 64 0.39 4.61 12.28
C ARG A 64 1.89 4.82 12.18
N ASP A 65 2.45 4.51 11.01
CA ASP A 65 3.90 4.51 10.80
C ASP A 65 4.25 4.64 9.31
N VAL A 66 5.49 5.07 9.02
CA VAL A 66 6.06 5.14 7.68
C VAL A 66 7.45 4.52 7.71
N ILE A 67 7.59 3.38 7.02
CA ILE A 67 8.87 2.68 6.88
C ILE A 67 9.46 3.06 5.52
N GLU A 68 10.70 3.50 5.52
CA GLU A 68 11.50 3.72 4.31
C GLU A 68 12.78 2.89 4.36
N ASP A 69 13.07 2.21 3.25
CA ASP A 69 14.23 1.35 3.11
C ASP A 69 14.92 1.65 1.77
N GLU A 70 16.23 1.84 1.81
CA GLU A 70 17.05 2.11 0.64
C GLU A 70 17.73 0.83 0.18
N ARG A 71 17.35 0.35 -1.01
CA ARG A 71 17.88 -0.88 -1.62
C ARG A 71 18.71 -0.54 -2.83
N THR A 72 20.01 -0.80 -2.75
CA THR A 72 20.92 -0.69 -3.90
C THR A 72 20.97 -2.02 -4.64
N TRP A 73 20.59 -2.02 -5.92
CA TRP A 73 20.76 -3.17 -6.81
C TRP A 73 21.92 -2.88 -7.77
N ASN A 74 22.93 -3.77 -7.78
CA ASN A 74 24.07 -3.74 -8.71
C ASN A 74 24.84 -2.40 -8.80
N GLY A 75 25.01 -1.68 -7.68
CA GLY A 75 25.94 -0.55 -7.55
C GLY A 75 25.55 0.77 -8.25
N ASN A 76 24.58 0.76 -9.18
CA ASN A 76 24.21 1.94 -9.98
C ASN A 76 22.72 2.31 -9.89
N GLU A 77 21.87 1.41 -9.40
CA GLU A 77 20.44 1.66 -9.24
C GLU A 77 20.08 1.57 -7.75
N THR A 78 19.66 2.70 -7.20
CA THR A 78 19.18 2.77 -5.82
C THR A 78 17.68 2.97 -5.85
N THR A 79 16.95 2.09 -5.18
CA THR A 79 15.51 2.14 -5.04
C THR A 79 15.16 2.44 -3.60
N ILE A 80 14.29 3.40 -3.37
CA ILE A 80 13.68 3.70 -2.08
C ILE A 80 12.35 2.95 -2.05
N PHE A 81 12.26 1.94 -1.20
CA PHE A 81 11.01 1.33 -0.81
C PHE A 81 10.38 2.18 0.30
N ARG A 82 9.11 2.53 0.15
CA ARG A 82 8.32 3.19 1.19
C ARG A 82 7.08 2.36 1.45
N GLN A 83 6.78 2.13 2.72
CA GLN A 83 5.54 1.51 3.17
C GLN A 83 4.90 2.40 4.22
N THR A 84 3.68 2.88 3.94
CA THR A 84 2.86 3.59 4.91
C THR A 84 1.92 2.59 5.56
N ILE A 85 1.88 2.58 6.89
CA ILE A 85 1.03 1.70 7.70
C ILE A 85 -0.09 2.56 8.28
N PHE A 86 -1.33 2.10 8.11
CA PHE A 86 -2.52 2.75 8.58
C PHE A 86 -3.20 1.89 9.65
N SER A 87 -3.68 2.52 10.71
CA SER A 87 -4.48 1.85 11.75
C SER A 87 -5.91 1.68 11.26
N ILE A 88 -6.46 0.47 11.43
CA ILE A 88 -7.88 0.20 11.23
C ILE A 88 -8.45 -0.26 12.57
N ASP A 89 -9.50 0.41 13.02
CA ASP A 89 -10.05 0.29 14.37
C ASP A 89 -10.99 -0.91 14.51
N SER A 90 -11.62 -1.35 13.42
CA SER A 90 -12.57 -2.47 13.45
C SER A 90 -12.68 -3.22 12.12
N SER A 91 -13.36 -4.38 12.16
CA SER A 91 -13.72 -5.14 10.96
C SER A 91 -14.62 -4.35 10.02
N GLU A 92 -15.58 -3.60 10.56
CA GLU A 92 -16.52 -2.81 9.76
C GLU A 92 -15.77 -1.73 8.97
N GLN A 93 -14.83 -1.03 9.62
CA GLN A 93 -13.99 -0.05 8.93
C GLN A 93 -13.10 -0.71 7.87
N ALA A 94 -12.58 -1.91 8.12
CA ALA A 94 -11.84 -2.66 7.11
C ALA A 94 -12.71 -2.94 5.88
N ASP A 95 -13.93 -3.43 6.07
CA ASP A 95 -14.87 -3.75 5.00
C ASP A 95 -15.29 -2.50 4.21
N GLU A 96 -15.53 -1.37 4.88
CA GLU A 96 -15.82 -0.07 4.24
C GLU A 96 -14.66 0.39 3.34
N ILE A 97 -13.41 0.28 3.82
CA ILE A 97 -12.23 0.65 3.04
C ILE A 97 -12.06 -0.29 1.84
N ILE A 98 -12.26 -1.59 2.03
CA ILE A 98 -12.21 -2.59 0.94
C ILE A 98 -13.23 -2.26 -0.14
N GLU A 99 -14.47 -1.98 0.25
CA GLU A 99 -15.54 -1.65 -0.68
C GLU A 99 -15.26 -0.35 -1.43
N MET A 100 -14.76 0.67 -0.73
CA MET A 100 -14.30 1.90 -1.34
C MET A 100 -13.23 1.66 -2.42
N PHE A 101 -12.23 0.82 -2.15
CA PHE A 101 -11.21 0.46 -3.15
C PHE A 101 -11.81 -0.32 -4.32
N ARG A 102 -12.71 -1.27 -4.07
CA ARG A 102 -13.41 -2.01 -5.13
C ARG A 102 -14.16 -1.06 -6.05
N GLN A 103 -14.94 -0.14 -5.52
CA GLN A 103 -15.70 0.84 -6.30
C GLN A 103 -14.78 1.77 -7.11
N GLU A 104 -13.71 2.27 -6.49
CA GLU A 104 -12.75 3.16 -7.15
C GLU A 104 -12.07 2.50 -8.35
N TYR A 105 -11.73 1.20 -8.25
CA TYR A 105 -10.96 0.51 -9.28
C TYR A 105 -11.80 -0.32 -10.25
N GLN A 106 -13.02 -0.73 -9.89
CA GLN A 106 -13.98 -1.36 -10.82
C GLN A 106 -14.60 -0.32 -11.77
N SER A 107 -14.87 0.90 -11.29
CA SER A 107 -15.45 1.98 -12.11
C SER A 107 -14.54 2.49 -13.24
N LYS A 108 -13.24 2.15 -13.21
CA LYS A 108 -12.24 2.60 -14.20
C LYS A 108 -11.74 1.49 -15.13
N ALA A 109 -12.38 0.32 -15.11
CA ALA A 109 -12.12 -0.79 -16.04
C ALA A 109 -13.07 -0.79 -17.26
N SER A 110 -13.89 0.26 -17.44
CA SER A 110 -14.78 0.48 -18.60
C SER A 110 -14.19 1.44 -19.62
#